data_AF-A0A1V4PNF9-F1
#
_entry.id   AF-A0A1V4PNF9-F1
#
_cell.length_a   1.000
_cell.length_b   1.000
_cell.length_c   1.000
_cell.angle_alpha   90.00
_cell.angle_beta   90.00
_cell.angle_gamma   90.00
#
_symmetry.space_group_name_H-M   'P 1'
#
loop_
_entity.id
_entity.type
_entity.pdbx_description
1 polymer ?
#
loop_
_entity_poly.entity_id
_entity_poly.type
_entity_poly.pdbx_seq_one_letter_code
_entity_poly.pdbx_strand_id
1 'polypeptide(L)' 'MVAVVAVQSCEHQVAFGRVVPFCLGGVLARMGARIVSYALLDGVPDGEVGLESARRLRSGPIRGFASLPITSAAPV' A
#
# COMPACT_ATOMS: atom_id res chain seq x y z
N MET A 1 -11.85 -6.16 -10.49
CA MET A 1 -12.10 -5.02 -9.57
C MET A 1 -10.73 -4.49 -9.17
N VAL A 2 -10.13 -3.68 -10.04
CA VAL A 2 -8.72 -3.27 -9.94
C VAL A 2 -8.54 -2.44 -8.67
N ALA A 3 -7.67 -2.87 -7.76
CA ALA A 3 -7.13 -1.99 -6.74
C ALA A 3 -6.28 -0.93 -7.45
N VAL A 4 -6.93 0.14 -7.91
CA VAL A 4 -6.25 1.33 -8.40
C VAL A 4 -5.50 1.88 -7.20
N VAL A 5 -4.21 1.56 -7.07
CA VAL A 5 -3.28 2.35 -6.26
C VAL A 5 -3.22 3.69 -6.97
N ALA A 6 -4.15 4.58 -6.61
CA ALA A 6 -4.23 5.91 -7.17
C ALA A 6 -2.94 6.64 -6.83
N VAL A 7 -2.01 6.69 -7.78
CA VAL A 7 -0.91 7.65 -7.77
C VAL A 7 -1.50 9.00 -8.19
N GLN A 8 -2.40 9.54 -7.35
CA GLN A 8 -2.89 10.91 -7.49
C GLN A 8 -1.69 11.85 -7.35
N SER A 9 -1.63 12.92 -8.15
CA SER A 9 -0.59 13.94 -7.99
C SER A 9 -0.53 14.39 -6.52
N CYS A 10 0.63 14.20 -5.92
CA CYS A 10 0.84 14.27 -4.48
C CYS A 10 0.92 15.70 -3.95
N GLU A 11 0.58 16.71 -4.76
CA GLU A 11 0.88 18.12 -4.49
C GLU A 11 0.24 18.63 -3.19
N HIS A 12 -0.83 17.99 -2.71
CA HIS A 12 -1.54 18.40 -1.49
C HIS A 12 -1.75 17.31 -0.43
N GLN A 13 -1.12 16.13 -0.54
CA GLN A 13 -1.29 15.08 0.48
C GLN A 13 -0.61 15.44 1.82
N VAL A 14 -1.22 15.03 2.93
CA VAL A 14 -0.71 15.26 4.29
C VAL A 14 -0.10 14.01 4.94
N ALA A 15 0.01 12.90 4.20
CA ALA A 15 0.46 11.60 4.71
C ALA A 15 1.88 11.63 5.32
N PHE A 16 2.73 12.54 4.86
CA PHE A 16 4.10 12.73 5.34
C PHE A 16 4.29 14.06 6.09
N GLY A 17 3.19 14.73 6.48
CA GLY A 17 3.22 16.09 6.98
C GLY A 17 3.49 17.13 5.89
N ARG A 18 3.13 18.39 6.15
CA ARG A 18 3.38 19.53 5.24
C ARG A 18 4.20 20.66 5.88
N VAL A 19 4.39 20.59 7.18
CA VAL A 19 5.12 21.58 8.00
C VAL A 19 6.03 20.83 8.94
N VAL A 20 7.08 21.50 9.43
CA VAL A 20 7.98 20.90 10.41
C VAL A 20 7.17 20.49 11.65
N PRO A 21 7.19 19.20 12.06
CA PRO A 21 8.02 18.12 11.51
C PRO A 21 7.39 17.43 10.29
N PHE A 22 8.07 17.49 9.13
CA PHE A 22 7.75 16.66 7.98
C PHE A 22 8.49 15.32 8.09
N CYS A 23 7.97 14.28 7.43
CA CYS A 23 8.58 12.96 7.47
C CYS A 23 9.90 12.96 6.68
N LEU A 24 11.02 12.84 7.41
CA LEU A 24 12.36 12.65 6.83
C LEU A 24 12.38 11.46 5.85
N GLY A 25 11.62 10.41 6.14
CA GLY A 25 11.51 9.20 5.32
C GLY A 25 10.55 9.30 4.13
N GLY A 26 9.92 10.45 3.86
CA GLY A 26 8.88 10.56 2.83
C GLY A 26 9.35 10.16 1.41
N VAL A 27 10.58 10.52 1.04
CA VAL A 27 11.17 10.13 -0.25
C VAL A 27 11.45 8.62 -0.30
N LEU A 28 11.98 8.05 0.79
CA LEU A 28 12.24 6.62 0.88
C LEU A 28 10.95 5.80 0.81
N ALA A 29 9.91 6.23 1.52
CA ALA A 29 8.60 5.58 1.48
C ALA A 29 8.00 5.59 0.07
N ARG A 30 8.15 6.69 -0.69
CA ARG A 30 7.73 6.75 -2.10
C ARG A 30 8.52 5.77 -2.98
N MET A 31 9.83 5.65 -2.79
CA MET A 31 10.65 4.69 -3.52
C MET A 31 10.25 3.25 -3.19
N GLY A 32 10.12 2.91 -1.90
CA GLY A 32 9.70 1.59 -1.45
C GLY A 32 8.33 1.20 -2.01
N ALA A 33 7.36 2.13 -1.97
CA ALA A 33 6.04 1.92 -2.57
C ALA A 33 6.11 1.58 -4.06
N ARG A 34 6.96 2.28 -4.84
CA ARG A 34 7.16 1.97 -6.26
C ARG A 34 7.71 0.55 -6.46
N ILE A 35 8.78 0.19 -5.74
CA ILE A 35 9.41 -1.12 -5.88
C ILE A 35 8.43 -2.24 -5.54
N VAL A 36 7.74 -2.12 -4.39
CA VAL A 36 6.75 -3.12 -3.95
C VAL A 36 5.59 -3.20 -4.94
N SER A 37 5.12 -2.08 -5.49
CA SER A 37 4.02 -2.09 -6.46
C SER A 37 4.41 -2.84 -7.73
N TYR A 38 5.61 -2.61 -8.26
CA TYR A 38 6.09 -3.34 -9.43
C TYR A 38 6.24 -4.84 -9.15
N ALA A 39 6.88 -5.20 -8.04
CA ALA A 39 7.06 -6.61 -7.68
C ALA A 39 5.72 -7.32 -7.44
N LEU A 40 4.73 -6.64 -6.84
CA LEU A 40 3.42 -7.21 -6.58
C LEU A 40 2.62 -7.42 -7.87
N LEU A 41 2.65 -6.46 -8.79
CA LEU A 41 1.95 -6.57 -10.07
C LEU A 41 2.59 -7.61 -11.00
N ASP A 42 3.91 -7.79 -10.93
CA ASP A 42 4.64 -8.81 -11.68
C ASP A 42 4.39 -10.22 -11.10
N GLY A 43 4.47 -10.37 -9.78
CA GLY A 43 4.32 -11.67 -9.12
C GLY A 43 2.88 -12.16 -8.96
N VAL A 44 1.89 -11.26 -8.95
CA VAL A 44 0.47 -11.61 -8.72
C VAL A 44 -0.44 -10.77 -9.63
N PRO A 45 -0.38 -10.95 -10.96
CA PRO A 45 -1.06 -10.08 -11.93
C PRO A 45 -2.59 -10.08 -11.81
N ASP A 46 -3.18 -11.23 -11.47
CA ASP A 46 -4.62 -11.41 -11.25
C ASP A 46 -4.93 -11.76 -9.79
N GLY A 47 -4.23 -11.11 -8.88
CA GLY A 47 -4.37 -11.36 -7.45
C GLY A 47 -5.74 -10.99 -6.90
N GLU A 48 -6.37 -11.92 -6.18
CA GLU A 48 -7.58 -11.65 -5.40
C GLU A 48 -7.23 -11.29 -3.97
N VAL A 49 -7.95 -10.31 -3.40
CA VAL A 49 -7.75 -9.86 -2.03
C VAL A 49 -8.77 -10.53 -1.13
N GLY A 50 -8.30 -11.35 -0.19
CA GLY A 50 -9.14 -12.06 0.77
C GLY A 50 -9.65 -11.17 1.91
N LEU A 51 -10.57 -10.25 1.60
CA LEU A 51 -11.12 -9.27 2.53
C LEU A 51 -11.84 -9.89 3.74
N GLU A 52 -12.50 -11.04 3.55
CA GLU A 52 -13.19 -11.77 4.62
C GLU A 52 -12.24 -12.21 5.74
N SER A 53 -11.03 -12.62 5.36
CA SER A 53 -9.96 -13.02 6.28
C SER A 53 -9.01 -11.88 6.66
N ALA A 54 -9.25 -10.65 6.18
CA ALA A 54 -8.36 -9.53 6.42
C ALA A 54 -8.48 -9.04 7.87
N ARG A 55 -7.34 -8.90 8.56
CA ARG A 55 -7.29 -8.39 9.93
C ARG A 55 -6.81 -6.95 9.93
N ARG A 56 -7.67 -6.02 10.37
CA ARG A 56 -7.29 -4.61 10.53
C ARG A 56 -6.22 -4.45 11.61
N LEU A 57 -5.29 -3.54 11.36
CA LEU A 57 -4.28 -3.13 12.34
C LEU A 57 -4.96 -2.32 13.44
N ARG A 58 -4.75 -2.72 14.70
CA ARG A 58 -5.21 -2.01 15.90
C ARG A 58 -4.06 -1.20 16.48
N SER A 59 -3.69 -0.12 15.79
CA SER A 59 -2.75 0.90 16.29
C SER A 59 -3.49 2.21 16.52
N GLY A 60 -2.94 3.07 17.39
CA GLY A 60 -3.54 4.38 17.70
C GLY A 60 -3.55 5.29 16.46
N PRO A 61 -2.44 6.00 16.16
CA PRO A 61 -2.40 6.97 15.07
C PRO A 61 -2.22 6.34 13.68
N ILE A 62 -1.75 5.09 13.62
CA ILE A 62 -1.46 4.40 12.36
C ILE A 62 -2.66 3.54 11.97
N ARG A 63 -3.01 3.50 10.68
CA ARG A 63 -4.11 2.68 10.14
C ARG A 63 -3.55 1.72 9.10
N GLY A 64 -4.13 0.53 8.99
CA GLY A 64 -3.73 -0.47 8.02
C GLY A 64 -4.33 -1.84 8.29
N PHE A 65 -3.69 -2.87 7.75
CA PHE A 65 -4.01 -4.28 7.99
C PHE A 65 -2.82 -4.95 8.68
N ALA A 66 -3.10 -5.70 9.74
CA ALA A 66 -2.13 -6.58 10.39
C ALA A 66 -1.96 -7.90 9.62
N SER A 67 -2.96 -8.26 8.80
CA SER A 67 -2.88 -9.36 7.82
C SER A 67 -3.86 -9.05 6.68
N LEU A 68 -3.38 -9.17 5.44
CA LEU A 68 -4.18 -9.01 4.24
C LEU A 68 -3.74 -10.11 3.25
N PRO A 69 -4.45 -11.26 3.22
CA PRO A 69 -4.08 -12.34 2.33
C PRO A 69 -4.41 -11.97 0.88
N ILE A 70 -3.47 -12.32 -0.02
CA ILE A 70 -3.59 -12.14 -1.46
C ILE A 70 -3.33 -13.50 -2.09
N THR A 71 -4.22 -13.93 -2.99
CA THR A 71 -4.12 -15.21 -3.71
C THR A 71 -3.92 -14.95 -5.19
N SER A 72 -2.98 -15.66 -5.82
CA SER A 72 -2.82 -15.68 -7.27
C SER A 72 -3.92 -16.55 -7.90
N ALA A 73 -4.62 -16.03 -8.92
CA ALA A 73 -5.52 -16.83 -9.75
C ALA A 73 -4.77 -17.70 -10.78
N ALA A 74 -3.50 -17.40 -11.05
CA ALA A 74 -2.68 -18.21 -11.95
C ALA A 74 -2.18 -19.47 -11.21
N PRO A 75 -2.35 -20.68 -11.79
CA PRO A 75 -1.68 -21.87 -11.30
C PRO A 75 -0.17 -21.69 -11.51
N VAL A 76 0.58 -21.73 -10.42
CA VAL A 76 2.05 -21.84 -10.42
C VAL A 76 2.49 -23.20 -10.93
#